data_AF-A0A0F5QB33-F1
#
_entry.id   AF-A0A0F5QB33-F1
#
_cell.length_a   1.000
_cell.length_b   1.000
_cell.length_c   1.000
_cell.angle_alpha   90.00
_cell.angle_beta   90.00
_cell.angle_gamma   90.00
#
_symmetry.space_group_name_H-M   'P 1'
#
loop_
_entity.id
_entity.type
_entity.pdbx_description
1 polymer ?
#
loop_
_entity_poly.entity_id
_entity_poly.type
_entity_poly.pdbx_seq_one_letter_code
_entity_poly.pdbx_strand_id
1 'polypeptide(L)'
;MSNDKSETTELIDRQLYLDHRKSLVELGIAQIGLFDKTLILLSTGALGASALFVDTFIGDGPIHLQPILALSWLAFAATMLTNLLSYWTSWKDMETERNSWDKNYLLGNAEIPHANIWRTITSQLNISAFIFFMSGLSALLIFCFNNLGATA
;
A
#
# COMPACT_ATOMS: atom_id res chain seq x y z
N MET A 1 -43.27 1.62 41.82
CA MET A 1 -41.88 1.11 41.80
C MET A 1 -41.28 1.52 40.47
N SER A 2 -40.54 2.63 40.47
CA SER A 2 -39.78 3.10 39.30
C SER A 2 -38.64 2.11 39.05
N ASN A 3 -38.63 1.50 37.88
CA ASN A 3 -37.56 0.61 37.43
C ASN A 3 -36.41 1.48 36.91
N ASP A 4 -35.68 2.10 37.83
CA ASP A 4 -34.46 2.84 37.54
C ASP A 4 -33.33 1.84 37.29
N LYS A 5 -33.33 1.28 36.08
CA LYS A 5 -32.11 0.68 35.53
C LYS A 5 -31.21 1.86 35.20
N SER A 6 -30.31 2.21 36.11
CA SER A 6 -29.12 2.96 35.73
C SER A 6 -28.41 2.10 34.68
N GLU A 7 -28.64 2.37 33.40
CA GLU A 7 -27.73 1.96 32.35
C GLU A 7 -26.39 2.57 32.71
N THR A 8 -25.54 1.77 33.36
CA THR A 8 -24.13 2.10 33.51
C THR A 8 -23.61 2.17 32.08
N THR A 9 -23.59 3.36 31.50
CA THR A 9 -22.94 3.59 30.21
C THR A 9 -21.52 3.08 30.38
N GLU A 10 -21.23 1.94 29.77
CA GLU A 10 -19.89 1.37 29.82
C GLU A 10 -18.99 2.43 29.17
N LEU A 11 -18.00 2.93 29.91
CA LEU A 11 -17.08 3.94 29.42
C LEU A 11 -15.88 3.21 28.83
N ILE A 12 -15.34 3.72 27.72
CA ILE A 12 -14.06 3.23 27.21
C ILE A 12 -13.02 3.44 28.30
N ASP A 13 -12.37 2.36 28.73
CA ASP A 13 -11.29 2.42 29.70
C ASP A 13 -10.20 3.38 29.19
N ARG A 14 -9.74 4.27 30.06
CA ARG A 14 -8.79 5.33 29.69
C ARG A 14 -7.47 4.73 29.20
N GLN A 15 -7.01 3.64 29.80
CA GLN A 15 -5.75 3.01 29.41
C GLN A 15 -5.90 2.36 28.03
N LEU A 16 -6.99 1.63 27.81
CA LEU A 16 -7.32 1.06 26.50
C LEU A 16 -7.37 2.12 25.40
N TYR A 17 -8.05 3.25 25.64
CA TYR A 17 -8.11 4.38 24.70
C TYR A 17 -6.71 4.93 24.37
N LEU A 18 -5.88 5.19 25.38
CA LEU A 18 -4.54 5.74 25.19
C LEU A 18 -3.63 4.77 24.43
N ASP A 19 -3.71 3.47 24.73
CA ASP A 19 -2.91 2.44 24.08
C ASP A 19 -3.31 2.27 22.61
N HIS A 20 -4.63 2.23 22.31
CA HIS A 20 -5.11 2.16 20.93
C HIS A 20 -4.71 3.41 20.12
N ARG A 21 -4.92 4.59 20.70
CA ARG A 21 -4.55 5.86 20.04
C ARG A 21 -3.04 5.95 19.78
N LYS A 22 -2.21 5.50 20.71
CA LYS A 22 -0.75 5.43 20.53
C LYS A 22 -0.40 4.49 19.38
N SER A 23 -0.99 3.30 19.34
CA SER A 23 -0.80 2.33 18.25
C SER A 23 -1.13 2.92 16.87
N LEU A 24 -2.28 3.60 16.72
CA LEU A 24 -2.66 4.25 15.46
C LEU A 24 -1.67 5.33 15.01
N VAL A 25 -1.10 6.10 15.95
CA VAL A 25 -0.08 7.11 15.64
C VAL A 25 1.23 6.47 15.19
N GLU A 26 1.69 5.43 15.89
CA GLU A 26 2.91 4.69 15.54
C GLU A 26 2.80 4.05 14.15
N LEU A 27 1.66 3.42 13.85
CA LEU A 27 1.37 2.87 12.53
C LEU A 27 1.35 3.95 11.44
N GLY A 28 0.76 5.13 11.73
CA GLY A 28 0.73 6.25 10.78
C GLY A 28 2.12 6.78 10.46
N ILE A 29 3.00 6.91 11.45
CA ILE A 29 4.40 7.32 11.26
C ILE A 29 5.14 6.30 10.39
N ALA A 30 4.95 5.01 10.66
CA ALA A 30 5.56 3.95 9.86
C ALA A 30 5.08 4.02 8.39
N GLN A 31 3.80 4.29 8.17
CA GLN A 31 3.21 4.36 6.84
C GLN A 31 3.75 5.51 5.98
N ILE A 32 3.95 6.68 6.59
CA ILE A 32 4.59 7.84 5.95
C ILE A 32 6.03 7.49 5.56
N GLY A 33 6.78 6.88 6.47
CA GLY A 33 8.17 6.47 6.18
C GLY A 33 8.27 5.45 5.05
N LEU A 34 7.31 4.53 4.91
CA LEU A 34 7.25 3.59 3.79
C LEU A 34 6.90 4.30 2.48
N PHE A 35 5.98 5.25 2.51
CA PHE A 35 5.61 6.06 1.35
C PHE A 35 6.81 6.80 0.75
N ASP A 36 7.57 7.51 1.58
CA ASP A 36 8.76 8.24 1.15
C ASP A 36 9.82 7.32 0.54
N LYS A 37 10.08 6.17 1.19
CA LYS A 37 11.02 5.16 0.68
C LYS A 37 10.59 4.62 -0.68
N THR A 38 9.30 4.34 -0.86
CA THR A 38 8.77 3.87 -2.15
C THR A 38 8.88 4.93 -3.24
N LEU A 39 8.65 6.21 -2.94
CA LEU A 39 8.86 7.29 -3.92
C LEU A 39 10.33 7.43 -4.31
N ILE A 40 11.25 7.36 -3.35
CA ILE A 40 12.69 7.39 -3.62
C ILE A 40 13.10 6.19 -4.48
N LEU A 41 12.61 4.99 -4.14
CA LEU A 41 12.89 3.78 -4.91
C LEU A 41 12.34 3.88 -6.34
N LEU A 42 11.12 4.38 -6.53
CA LEU A 42 10.53 4.59 -7.85
C LEU A 42 11.35 5.60 -8.66
N SER A 43 11.73 6.72 -8.06
CA SER A 43 12.50 7.77 -8.74
C SER A 43 13.89 7.27 -9.14
N THR A 44 14.59 6.62 -8.21
CA THR A 44 15.93 6.08 -8.45
C THR A 44 15.89 4.89 -9.42
N GLY A 45 14.90 4.01 -9.27
CA GLY A 45 14.68 2.86 -10.13
C GLY A 45 14.33 3.27 -11.56
N ALA A 46 13.47 4.28 -11.74
CA ALA A 46 13.16 4.82 -13.06
C ALA A 46 14.38 5.46 -13.73
N LEU A 47 15.19 6.22 -12.98
CA LEU A 47 16.44 6.79 -13.50
C LEU A 47 17.47 5.70 -13.87
N GLY A 48 17.67 4.72 -12.99
CA GLY A 48 18.59 3.60 -13.23
C GLY A 48 18.14 2.74 -14.41
N ALA A 49 16.84 2.45 -14.50
CA ALA A 49 16.25 1.79 -15.65
C ALA A 49 16.46 2.59 -16.93
N SER A 50 16.23 3.91 -16.91
CA SER A 50 16.42 4.77 -18.09
C SER A 50 17.88 4.75 -18.58
N ALA A 51 18.84 4.81 -17.66
CA ALA A 51 20.26 4.76 -18.00
C ALA A 51 20.65 3.40 -18.59
N LEU A 52 20.26 2.30 -17.95
CA LEU A 52 20.55 0.95 -18.43
C LEU A 52 19.87 0.65 -19.75
N PHE A 53 18.67 1.20 -19.99
CA PHE A 53 17.94 0.95 -21.22
C PHE A 53 18.65 1.55 -22.44
N VAL A 54 19.21 2.76 -22.27
CA VAL A 54 20.01 3.43 -23.30
C VAL A 54 21.28 2.64 -23.60
N ASP A 55 22.01 2.20 -22.57
CA ASP A 55 23.29 1.49 -22.76
C ASP A 55 23.14 0.04 -23.23
N THR A 56 22.10 -0.68 -22.78
CA THR A 56 22.00 -2.14 -22.94
C THR A 56 21.12 -2.56 -24.10
N PHE A 57 20.04 -1.82 -24.38
CA PHE A 57 19.09 -2.19 -25.44
C PHE A 57 19.32 -1.42 -26.76
N ILE A 58 20.09 -0.33 -26.77
CA ILE A 58 20.57 0.30 -28.00
C ILE A 58 21.88 -0.38 -28.45
N GLY A 59 21.86 -1.71 -28.52
CA GLY A 59 22.89 -2.50 -29.21
C GLY A 59 22.36 -2.95 -30.58
N ASP A 60 23.25 -3.34 -31.49
CA ASP A 60 22.91 -3.65 -32.90
C ASP A 60 22.19 -5.01 -33.13
N GLY A 61 21.72 -5.69 -32.08
CA GLY A 61 21.09 -7.01 -32.16
C GLY A 61 19.55 -6.97 -32.31
N PRO A 62 18.93 -7.99 -32.95
CA PRO A 62 17.46 -8.06 -33.04
C PRO A 62 16.82 -8.34 -31.67
N ILE A 63 16.05 -7.38 -31.15
CA ILE A 63 15.29 -7.56 -29.91
C ILE A 63 13.99 -8.31 -30.21
N HIS A 64 13.83 -9.49 -29.61
CA HIS A 64 12.60 -10.26 -29.70
C HIS A 64 11.65 -9.91 -28.54
N LEU A 65 10.34 -9.88 -28.82
CA LEU A 65 9.29 -9.73 -27.80
C LEU A 65 9.28 -8.39 -27.05
N GLN A 66 9.61 -7.29 -27.73
CA GLN A 66 9.51 -5.92 -27.18
C GLN A 66 8.16 -5.60 -26.48
N PRO A 67 6.98 -6.06 -26.98
CA PRO A 67 5.71 -5.80 -26.29
C PRO A 67 5.63 -6.45 -24.90
N ILE A 68 6.28 -7.60 -24.69
CA ILE A 68 6.31 -8.27 -23.38
C ILE A 68 7.16 -7.48 -22.38
N LEU A 69 8.26 -6.89 -22.85
CA LEU A 69 9.06 -5.98 -22.04
C LEU A 69 8.27 -4.72 -21.67
N ALA A 70 7.56 -4.11 -22.63
CA ALA A 70 6.72 -2.96 -22.33
C ALA A 70 5.62 -3.30 -21.30
N LEU A 71 5.00 -4.48 -21.42
CA LEU A 71 4.01 -4.97 -20.47
C LEU A 71 4.60 -5.17 -19.07
N SER A 72 5.82 -5.69 -18.96
CA SER A 72 6.47 -5.87 -17.65
C SER A 72 6.72 -4.53 -16.95
N TRP A 73 7.21 -3.53 -17.69
CA TRP A 73 7.42 -2.19 -17.16
C TRP A 73 6.11 -1.52 -16.73
N LEU A 74 5.05 -1.63 -17.54
CA LEU A 74 3.73 -1.11 -17.18
C LEU A 74 3.18 -1.79 -15.92
N ALA A 75 3.34 -3.10 -15.80
CA ALA A 75 2.92 -3.85 -14.63
C ALA A 75 3.69 -3.44 -13.36
N PHE A 76 5.02 -3.26 -13.44
CA PHE A 76 5.80 -2.77 -12.30
C PHE A 76 5.44 -1.33 -11.91
N ALA A 77 5.22 -0.45 -12.90
CA ALA A 77 4.74 0.90 -12.63
C ALA A 77 3.37 0.86 -11.93
N ALA A 78 2.46 0.02 -12.40
CA ALA A 78 1.15 -0.19 -11.78
C ALA A 78 1.27 -0.75 -10.34
N THR A 79 2.17 -1.69 -10.07
CA THR A 79 2.47 -2.17 -8.71
C THR A 79 2.89 -1.03 -7.80
N MET A 80 3.86 -0.20 -8.23
CA MET A 80 4.37 0.90 -7.40
C MET A 80 3.30 1.95 -7.13
N LEU A 81 2.51 2.32 -8.15
CA LEU A 81 1.37 3.23 -7.98
C LEU A 81 0.31 2.66 -7.03
N THR A 82 -0.01 1.38 -7.16
CA THR A 82 -0.99 0.71 -6.28
C THR A 82 -0.50 0.67 -4.83
N ASN A 83 0.80 0.43 -4.60
CA ASN A 83 1.40 0.50 -3.27
C ASN A 83 1.32 1.92 -2.67
N LEU A 84 1.64 2.96 -3.45
CA LEU A 84 1.52 4.35 -2.99
C LEU A 84 0.08 4.69 -2.60
N LEU A 85 -0.90 4.27 -3.40
CA LEU A 85 -2.32 4.44 -3.09
C LEU A 85 -2.71 3.67 -1.82
N SER A 86 -2.24 2.43 -1.66
CA SER A 86 -2.50 1.61 -0.47
C SER A 86 -1.99 2.28 0.80
N TYR A 87 -0.80 2.87 0.74
CA TYR A 87 -0.21 3.60 1.86
C TYR A 87 -1.04 4.83 2.22
N TRP A 88 -1.51 5.58 1.22
CA TRP A 88 -2.37 6.73 1.42
C TRP A 88 -3.74 6.34 2.00
N THR A 89 -4.38 5.28 1.49
CA THR A 89 -5.67 4.80 2.01
C THR A 89 -5.53 4.20 3.41
N SER A 90 -4.40 3.57 3.72
CA SER A 90 -4.11 3.08 5.07
C SER A 90 -3.98 4.22 6.07
N TRP A 91 -3.32 5.32 5.69
CA TRP A 91 -3.29 6.53 6.51
C TRP A 91 -4.70 7.10 6.75
N LYS A 92 -5.57 7.11 5.73
CA LYS A 92 -6.97 7.49 5.88
C LYS A 92 -7.80 6.54 6.76
N ASP A 93 -7.49 5.24 6.73
CA ASP A 93 -8.08 4.25 7.64
C ASP A 93 -7.79 4.65 9.10
N MET A 94 -6.51 4.87 9.41
CA MET A 94 -6.05 5.23 10.76
C MET A 94 -6.61 6.59 11.23
N GLU A 95 -6.62 7.60 10.35
CA GLU A 95 -7.17 8.93 10.68
C GLU A 95 -8.65 8.84 11.03
N THR A 96 -9.43 8.12 10.23
CA THR A 96 -10.87 7.94 10.44
C THR A 96 -11.16 7.14 11.70
N GLU A 97 -10.39 6.07 11.95
CA GLU A 97 -10.53 5.25 13.15
C GLU A 97 -10.19 6.05 14.41
N ARG A 98 -9.08 6.79 14.40
CA ARG A 98 -8.69 7.67 15.52
C ARG A 98 -9.78 8.70 15.83
N ASN A 99 -10.30 9.39 14.81
CA ASN A 99 -11.34 10.40 15.02
C ASN A 99 -12.62 9.79 15.61
N SER A 100 -12.93 8.54 15.24
CA SER A 100 -14.10 7.84 15.76
C SER A 100 -13.91 7.42 17.22
N TRP A 101 -12.72 6.92 17.57
CA TRP A 101 -12.35 6.61 18.96
C TRP A 101 -12.30 7.86 19.84
N ASP A 102 -11.67 8.95 19.37
CA ASP A 102 -11.59 10.22 20.09
C ASP A 102 -13.01 10.77 20.36
N LYS A 103 -13.91 10.71 19.37
CA LYS A 103 -15.31 11.13 19.53
C LYS A 103 -16.04 10.28 20.57
N ASN A 104 -15.93 8.96 20.51
CA ASN A 104 -16.66 8.06 21.42
C ASN A 104 -16.12 8.16 22.86
N TYR A 105 -14.81 8.31 23.04
CA TYR A 105 -14.20 8.58 24.34
C TYR A 105 -14.70 9.91 24.94
N LEU A 106 -14.71 10.99 24.16
CA LEU A 106 -15.15 12.31 24.63
C LEU A 106 -16.65 12.37 24.96
N LEU A 107 -17.48 11.59 24.25
CA LEU A 107 -18.92 11.50 24.50
C LEU A 107 -19.29 10.48 25.60
N GLY A 108 -18.32 9.70 26.10
CA GLY A 108 -18.58 8.64 27.07
C GLY A 108 -19.33 7.43 26.48
N ASN A 109 -19.19 7.17 25.18
CA ASN A 109 -19.81 6.03 24.51
C ASN A 109 -18.80 4.87 24.41
N ALA A 110 -19.14 3.68 24.92
CA ALA A 110 -18.32 2.46 24.70
C ALA A 110 -18.42 1.86 23.30
N GLU A 111 -19.23 2.42 22.40
CA GLU A 111 -19.35 1.86 21.05
C GLU A 111 -18.01 1.93 20.30
N ILE A 112 -17.50 0.77 19.90
CA ILE A 112 -16.31 0.67 19.04
C ILE A 112 -16.80 0.64 17.58
N PRO A 113 -16.44 1.63 16.75
CA PRO A 113 -16.87 1.68 15.35
C PRO A 113 -16.40 0.43 14.59
N HIS A 114 -17.31 -0.29 13.95
CA HIS A 114 -17.03 -1.61 13.37
C HIS A 114 -16.63 -1.61 11.88
N ALA A 115 -16.76 -0.49 11.15
CA ALA A 115 -16.52 -0.49 9.71
C ALA A 115 -15.84 0.78 9.22
N ASN A 116 -14.69 0.60 8.56
CA ASN A 116 -14.01 1.65 7.82
C ASN A 116 -13.82 1.23 6.36
N ILE A 117 -14.40 2.00 5.44
CA ILE A 117 -14.33 1.74 3.99
C ILE A 117 -12.88 1.76 3.52
N TRP A 118 -12.03 2.60 4.13
CA TRP A 118 -10.61 2.72 3.79
C TRP A 118 -9.84 1.41 4.03
N ARG A 119 -10.22 0.63 5.05
CA ARG A 119 -9.65 -0.71 5.30
C ARG A 119 -9.89 -1.66 4.14
N THR A 120 -11.13 -1.70 3.65
CA THR A 120 -11.51 -2.55 2.52
C THR A 120 -10.77 -2.13 1.25
N ILE A 121 -10.70 -0.83 0.97
CA ILE A 121 -9.96 -0.30 -0.18
C ILE A 121 -8.48 -0.66 -0.09
N THR A 122 -7.84 -0.45 1.07
CA THR A 122 -6.43 -0.77 1.31
C THR A 122 -6.14 -2.25 1.06
N SER A 123 -7.02 -3.15 1.55
CA SER A 123 -6.89 -4.58 1.32
C SER A 123 -6.93 -4.94 -0.18
N GLN A 124 -7.88 -4.37 -0.93
CA GLN A 124 -8.00 -4.61 -2.36
C GLN A 124 -6.80 -4.07 -3.16
N LEU A 125 -6.28 -2.90 -2.77
CA LEU A 125 -5.07 -2.33 -3.38
C LEU A 125 -3.86 -3.24 -3.13
N ASN A 126 -3.67 -3.76 -1.92
CA ASN A 126 -2.56 -4.68 -1.62
C ASN A 126 -2.62 -5.96 -2.47
N ILE A 127 -3.80 -6.55 -2.63
CA ILE A 127 -3.99 -7.74 -3.48
C ILE A 127 -3.68 -7.40 -4.94
N SER A 128 -4.17 -6.26 -5.43
CA SER A 128 -3.92 -5.81 -6.80
C SER A 128 -2.44 -5.54 -7.07
N ALA A 129 -1.73 -4.93 -6.12
CA ALA A 129 -0.29 -4.69 -6.22
C ALA A 129 0.49 -6.00 -6.35
N PHE A 130 0.12 -7.03 -5.57
CA PHE A 130 0.71 -8.35 -5.66
C PHE A 130 0.48 -9.00 -7.03
N ILE A 131 -0.74 -8.92 -7.57
CA ILE A 131 -1.07 -9.46 -8.90
C ILE A 131 -0.23 -8.77 -9.98
N PHE A 132 -0.20 -7.43 -10.02
CA PHE A 132 0.60 -6.68 -10.97
C PHE A 132 2.09 -7.02 -10.88
N PHE A 133 2.60 -7.21 -9.66
CA PHE A 133 4.01 -7.54 -9.45
C PHE A 133 4.36 -8.90 -10.06
N MET A 134 3.54 -9.91 -9.77
CA MET A 134 3.76 -11.27 -10.28
C MET A 134 3.62 -11.32 -11.81
N SER A 135 2.67 -10.59 -12.38
CA SER A 135 2.53 -10.46 -13.84
C SER A 135 3.74 -9.79 -14.48
N GLY A 136 4.21 -8.67 -13.91
CA GLY A 136 5.40 -7.95 -14.39
C GLY A 136 6.66 -8.79 -14.32
N LEU A 137 6.88 -9.48 -13.19
CA LEU A 137 8.02 -10.38 -12.99
C LEU A 137 8.03 -11.52 -14.00
N SER A 138 6.88 -12.16 -14.22
CA SER A 138 6.75 -13.27 -15.17
C SER A 138 7.04 -12.80 -16.60
N ALA A 139 6.48 -11.66 -17.01
CA ALA A 139 6.73 -11.07 -18.32
C ALA A 139 8.21 -10.72 -18.53
N LEU A 140 8.86 -10.11 -17.53
CA LEU A 140 10.29 -9.79 -17.60
C LEU A 140 11.14 -11.05 -17.74
N LEU A 141 10.87 -12.11 -16.96
CA LEU A 141 11.60 -13.37 -17.05
C LEU A 141 11.45 -14.01 -18.43
N ILE A 142 10.24 -14.05 -18.98
CA ILE A 142 9.99 -14.56 -20.35
C ILE A 142 10.81 -13.77 -21.36
N PHE A 143 10.80 -12.43 -21.27
CA PHE A 143 11.60 -11.58 -22.15
C PHE A 143 13.11 -11.89 -22.04
N CYS A 144 13.65 -11.98 -20.81
CA CYS A 144 15.06 -12.27 -20.57
C CYS A 144 15.48 -13.63 -21.15
N PHE A 145 14.74 -14.71 -20.89
CA PHE A 145 15.11 -16.04 -21.40
C PHE A 145 15.09 -16.15 -22.93
N ASN A 146 14.19 -15.41 -23.60
CA ASN A 146 14.12 -15.40 -25.07
C ASN A 146 15.22 -14.55 -25.72
N ASN A 147 15.83 -13.61 -24.98
CA ASN A 147 16.88 -12.73 -25.52
C ASN A 147 18.29 -13.10 -25.03
N LEU A 148 18.44 -13.81 -23.90
CA LEU A 148 19.72 -14.33 -23.38
C LEU A 148 20.34 -15.43 -24.26
N GLY A 149 19.53 -16.12 -25.08
CA GLY A 149 19.98 -17.13 -26.04
C GLY A 149 20.34 -16.60 -27.43
N ALA A 150 20.08 -15.32 -27.72
CA ALA A 150 20.37 -14.71 -29.02
C ALA A 150 21.81 -14.16 -29.14
N THR A 151 22.59 -14.25 -28.06
CA THR A 151 23.98 -13.77 -27.96
C THR A 151 25.01 -14.91 -27.91
N ALA A 152 24.67 -16.11 -28.38
CA ALA A 152 25.59 -17.24 -28.50
C ALA A 152 25.88 -17.58 -29.98
#